data_AF-A0A9D2D1F7-F1
#
_entry.id   AF-A0A9D2D1F7-F1
#
_cell.length_a   1.000
_cell.length_b   1.000
_cell.length_c   1.000
_cell.angle_alpha   90.00
_cell.angle_beta   90.00
_cell.angle_gamma   90.00
#
_symmetry.space_group_name_H-M   'P 1'
#
loop_
_entity.id
_entity.type
_entity.pdbx_description
1 polymer ?
#
loop_
_entity_poly.entity_id
_entity_poly.type
_entity_poly.pdbx_seq_one_letter_code
_entity_poly.pdbx_strand_id
1 'polypeptide(L)'
;MQERMVEIMENMINFTVDKSKCIGCGLCVNACPAMLIYLDENKKSAIHEVKSMDWYGCWGCQHCLAVCPQGAISVLGRKPQDSLPIVKEDVSDVIDALIAGRRSCRHFQDKNVDRAVIDQMLKVLENSPTGGNKQKIEYTLIDDKEEMKKFQKMIREKADEQAAQGIYPRTFDAESYGIMVDREEQAMNGDMLFCSAPHLFIAHMPKKFGSCAEDVSICTAYFELMCAARQLGAVILRFPLNILDNMPEIKALLKIPEDHYVGAAIGFGYPQFQYARGVQKEGKAAVHRLTF
;
A
#
# COMPACT_ATOMS: atom_id res chain seq x y z
N MET A 1 11.65 29.74 -22.31
CA MET A 1 11.65 28.33 -21.85
C MET A 1 10.99 28.19 -20.48
N GLN A 2 11.31 29.08 -19.54
CA GLN A 2 10.73 29.11 -18.19
C GLN A 2 9.23 29.49 -18.17
N GLU A 3 8.82 30.52 -18.91
CA GLU A 3 7.40 30.91 -19.04
C GLU A 3 6.54 29.77 -19.64
N ARG A 4 7.06 29.06 -20.65
CA ARG A 4 6.39 27.90 -21.26
C ARG A 4 6.27 26.71 -20.28
N MET A 5 7.24 26.52 -19.38
CA MET A 5 7.16 25.51 -18.33
C MET A 5 6.14 25.89 -17.25
N VAL A 6 6.05 27.16 -16.89
CA VAL A 6 5.01 27.68 -15.97
C VAL A 6 3.62 27.49 -16.57
N GLU A 7 3.41 27.88 -17.82
CA GLU A 7 2.12 27.74 -18.51
C GLU A 7 1.70 26.26 -18.65
N ILE A 8 2.63 25.34 -18.91
CA ILE A 8 2.36 23.89 -18.92
C ILE A 8 1.96 23.39 -17.53
N MET A 9 2.54 23.95 -16.48
CA MET A 9 2.32 23.52 -15.10
C MET A 9 1.04 24.10 -14.50
N GLU A 10 0.68 25.34 -14.83
CA GLU A 10 -0.62 25.92 -14.51
C GLU A 10 -1.76 25.15 -15.19
N ASN A 11 -1.57 24.78 -16.47
CA ASN A 11 -2.49 23.90 -17.18
C ASN A 11 -2.57 22.49 -16.56
N MET A 12 -1.48 21.99 -15.97
CA MET A 12 -1.45 20.70 -15.28
C MET A 12 -2.15 20.74 -13.92
N ILE A 13 -1.97 21.82 -13.15
CA ILE A 13 -2.63 22.00 -11.85
C ILE A 13 -4.11 22.24 -12.01
N ASN A 14 -4.54 22.95 -13.07
CA ASN A 14 -5.95 23.21 -13.39
C ASN A 14 -6.81 23.56 -12.16
N PHE A 15 -6.32 24.51 -11.36
CA PHE A 15 -7.01 24.96 -10.16
C PHE A 15 -8.13 25.92 -10.54
N THR A 16 -9.37 25.51 -10.31
CA THR A 16 -10.55 26.30 -10.65
C THR A 16 -11.45 26.46 -9.43
N VAL A 17 -12.05 27.66 -9.30
CA VAL A 17 -12.91 28.02 -8.19
C VAL A 17 -14.26 28.50 -8.70
N ASP A 18 -15.32 27.80 -8.32
CA ASP A 18 -16.69 28.27 -8.50
C ASP A 18 -16.96 29.43 -7.54
N LYS A 19 -16.87 30.65 -8.06
CA LYS A 19 -17.05 31.88 -7.27
C LYS A 19 -18.45 32.00 -6.66
N SER A 20 -19.46 31.33 -7.21
CA SER A 20 -20.82 31.32 -6.65
C SER A 20 -20.93 30.48 -5.38
N LYS A 21 -20.14 29.40 -5.29
CA LYS A 21 -20.10 28.50 -4.12
C LYS A 21 -19.06 28.92 -3.07
N CYS A 22 -17.99 29.58 -3.49
CA CYS A 22 -16.93 29.98 -2.58
C CYS A 22 -17.41 31.05 -1.59
N ILE A 23 -17.47 30.71 -0.31
CA ILE A 23 -17.88 31.63 0.77
C ILE A 23 -16.72 32.38 1.44
N GLY A 24 -15.48 32.22 0.94
CA GLY A 24 -14.32 32.93 1.47
C GLY A 24 -13.85 32.53 2.87
N CYS A 25 -14.15 31.29 3.30
CA CYS A 25 -13.82 30.82 4.66
C CYS A 25 -12.33 30.59 4.92
N GLY A 26 -11.48 30.50 3.88
CA GLY A 26 -10.03 30.33 4.04
C GLY A 26 -9.54 28.92 4.44
N LEU A 27 -10.41 27.92 4.59
CA LEU A 27 -9.98 26.56 4.96
C LEU A 27 -8.96 25.96 4.00
N CYS A 28 -9.14 26.17 2.68
CA CYS A 28 -8.18 25.72 1.66
C CYS A 28 -6.82 26.42 1.74
N VAL A 29 -6.78 27.66 2.25
CA VAL A 29 -5.53 28.40 2.50
C VAL A 29 -4.77 27.70 3.62
N ASN A 30 -5.44 27.44 4.74
CA ASN A 30 -4.84 26.80 5.91
C ASN A 30 -4.44 25.33 5.66
N ALA A 31 -5.18 24.62 4.82
CA ALA A 31 -4.93 23.21 4.53
C ALA A 31 -3.80 22.99 3.50
N CYS A 32 -3.35 24.03 2.80
CA CYS A 32 -2.32 23.91 1.77
C CYS A 32 -0.92 23.93 2.40
N PRO A 33 -0.20 22.81 2.49
CA PRO A 33 1.14 22.79 3.10
C PRO A 33 2.16 23.62 2.29
N ALA A 34 1.92 23.78 0.99
CA ALA A 34 2.75 24.59 0.10
C ALA A 34 2.46 26.10 0.17
N MET A 35 1.45 26.53 0.94
CA MET A 35 1.05 27.94 1.10
C MET A 35 0.76 28.65 -0.24
N LEU A 36 0.25 27.91 -1.23
CA LEU A 36 0.00 28.44 -2.58
C LEU A 36 -1.37 29.10 -2.73
N ILE A 37 -2.29 28.89 -1.79
CA ILE A 37 -3.67 29.36 -1.92
C ILE A 37 -3.85 30.62 -1.07
N TYR A 38 -4.52 31.62 -1.61
CA TYR A 38 -4.85 32.86 -0.91
C TYR A 38 -6.31 33.26 -1.17
N LEU A 39 -6.79 34.31 -0.48
CA LEU A 39 -8.08 34.94 -0.77
C LEU A 39 -7.84 36.23 -1.54
N ASP A 40 -8.50 36.39 -2.68
CA ASP A 40 -8.47 37.62 -3.48
C ASP A 40 -9.21 38.78 -2.78
N GLU A 41 -9.19 39.95 -3.41
CA GLU A 41 -9.88 41.16 -2.93
C GLU A 41 -11.39 40.98 -2.70
N ASN A 42 -12.01 40.01 -3.39
CA ASN A 42 -13.43 39.67 -3.27
C ASN A 42 -13.67 38.52 -2.29
N LYS A 43 -12.67 38.16 -1.48
CA LYS A 43 -12.66 37.02 -0.55
C LYS A 43 -12.95 35.69 -1.25
N LYS A 44 -12.51 35.50 -2.49
CA LYS A 44 -12.59 34.22 -3.20
C LYS A 44 -11.23 33.54 -3.21
N SER A 45 -11.24 32.22 -3.11
CA SER A 45 -10.01 31.44 -3.17
C SER A 45 -9.34 31.61 -4.54
N ALA A 46 -8.03 31.81 -4.53
CA ALA A 46 -7.16 31.87 -5.69
C ALA A 46 -5.84 31.14 -5.38
N ILE A 47 -5.05 30.86 -6.41
CA ILE A 47 -3.74 30.20 -6.27
C ILE A 47 -2.64 31.10 -6.83
N HIS A 48 -1.49 31.12 -6.16
CA HIS A 48 -0.27 31.73 -6.69
C HIS A 48 0.28 30.93 -7.88
N GLU A 49 1.16 31.56 -8.65
CA GLU A 49 1.89 30.91 -9.74
C GLU A 49 2.60 29.64 -9.24
N VAL A 50 2.35 28.51 -9.90
CA VAL A 50 2.93 27.21 -9.52
C VAL A 50 4.10 26.86 -10.44
N LYS A 51 5.30 26.82 -9.87
CA LYS A 51 6.56 26.64 -10.61
C LYS A 51 7.11 25.22 -10.61
N SER A 52 6.54 24.31 -9.83
CA SER A 52 6.93 22.89 -9.77
C SER A 52 5.84 22.05 -9.09
N MET A 53 5.95 20.72 -9.24
CA MET A 53 5.18 19.74 -8.48
C MET A 53 6.07 18.97 -7.51
N ASP A 54 6.69 19.70 -6.59
CA ASP A 54 7.60 19.18 -5.58
C ASP A 54 7.63 20.11 -4.36
N TRP A 55 8.72 20.05 -3.58
CA TRP A 55 8.93 20.88 -2.39
C TRP A 55 8.82 22.40 -2.65
N TYR A 56 9.04 22.85 -3.89
CA TYR A 56 9.01 24.27 -4.27
C TYR A 56 7.66 24.72 -4.85
N GLY A 57 6.65 23.83 -4.87
CA GLY A 57 5.36 24.13 -5.49
C GLY A 57 4.23 23.22 -5.01
N CYS A 58 3.33 22.83 -5.92
CA CYS A 58 2.12 22.11 -5.56
C CYS A 58 2.40 20.62 -5.37
N TRP A 59 2.06 20.07 -4.19
CA TRP A 59 2.29 18.66 -3.90
C TRP A 59 1.25 17.72 -4.54
N GLY A 60 0.21 18.27 -5.15
CA GLY A 60 -0.85 17.50 -5.79
C GLY A 60 -1.71 16.65 -4.84
N CYS A 61 -1.78 17.02 -3.55
CA CYS A 61 -2.49 16.26 -2.51
C CYS A 61 -4.01 16.46 -2.50
N GLN A 62 -4.54 17.41 -3.28
CA GLN A 62 -5.98 17.69 -3.38
C GLN A 62 -6.65 18.11 -2.05
N HIS A 63 -5.90 18.42 -0.99
CA HIS A 63 -6.47 18.86 0.28
C HIS A 63 -7.37 20.10 0.14
N CYS A 64 -7.02 21.02 -0.76
CA CYS A 64 -7.82 22.21 -1.04
C CYS A 64 -9.21 21.88 -1.60
N LEU A 65 -9.32 20.82 -2.39
CA LEU A 65 -10.58 20.29 -2.90
C LEU A 65 -11.35 19.61 -1.77
N ALA A 66 -10.70 18.71 -1.03
CA ALA A 66 -11.35 17.90 0.02
C ALA A 66 -11.82 18.70 1.24
N VAL A 67 -11.07 19.73 1.65
CA VAL A 67 -11.41 20.55 2.83
C VAL A 67 -12.53 21.55 2.56
N CYS A 68 -12.86 21.81 1.28
CA CYS A 68 -13.83 22.84 0.91
C CYS A 68 -15.26 22.38 1.23
N PRO A 69 -15.96 22.98 2.23
CA PRO A 69 -17.28 22.49 2.64
C PRO A 69 -18.37 22.76 1.59
N GLN A 70 -18.13 23.70 0.67
CA GLN A 70 -19.07 24.08 -0.38
C GLN A 70 -18.79 23.36 -1.70
N GLY A 71 -17.74 22.53 -1.78
CA GLY A 71 -17.31 21.91 -3.04
C GLY A 71 -17.05 22.94 -4.14
N ALA A 72 -16.39 24.05 -3.80
CA ALA A 72 -16.15 25.15 -4.72
C ALA A 72 -14.85 25.00 -5.51
N ILE A 73 -13.93 24.12 -5.10
CA ILE A 73 -12.58 23.99 -5.66
C ILE A 73 -12.48 22.70 -6.48
N SER A 74 -11.98 22.80 -7.71
CA SER A 74 -11.52 21.67 -8.53
C SER A 74 -10.03 21.84 -8.82
N VAL A 75 -9.26 20.75 -8.85
CA VAL A 75 -7.80 20.78 -9.04
C VAL A 75 -7.33 19.46 -9.66
N LEU A 76 -6.27 19.47 -10.47
CA LEU A 76 -5.73 18.31 -11.18
C LEU A 76 -6.78 17.57 -12.03
N GLY A 77 -7.75 18.31 -12.58
CA GLY A 77 -8.88 17.74 -13.30
C GLY A 77 -9.89 16.96 -12.44
N ARG A 78 -9.74 17.00 -11.11
CA ARG A 78 -10.66 16.35 -10.15
C ARG A 78 -11.73 17.34 -9.70
N LYS A 79 -12.95 16.83 -9.56
CA LYS A 79 -14.12 17.61 -9.14
C LYS A 79 -14.57 17.15 -7.75
N PRO A 80 -15.06 18.07 -6.91
CA PRO A 80 -15.43 17.76 -5.54
C PRO A 80 -16.54 16.70 -5.45
N GLN A 81 -17.51 16.70 -6.37
CA GLN A 81 -18.59 15.70 -6.39
C GLN A 81 -18.12 14.26 -6.68
N ASP A 82 -16.93 14.09 -7.25
CA ASP A 82 -16.36 12.78 -7.57
C ASP A 82 -15.46 12.25 -6.43
N SER A 83 -15.40 12.96 -5.30
CA SER A 83 -14.57 12.58 -4.16
C SER A 83 -15.12 11.37 -3.43
N LEU A 84 -14.21 10.55 -2.89
CA LEU A 84 -14.59 9.44 -2.02
C LEU A 84 -15.22 9.96 -0.71
N PRO A 85 -16.21 9.24 -0.15
CA PRO A 85 -16.84 9.65 1.10
C PRO A 85 -15.87 9.50 2.28
N ILE A 86 -16.07 10.35 3.28
CA ILE A 86 -15.41 10.25 4.59
C ILE A 86 -16.37 9.64 5.61
N VAL A 87 -15.83 8.85 6.54
CA VAL A 87 -16.57 8.38 7.72
C VAL A 87 -16.78 9.56 8.66
N LYS A 88 -18.01 9.80 9.10
CA LYS A 88 -18.36 10.92 10.01
C LYS A 88 -18.60 10.46 11.44
N GLU A 89 -18.89 9.17 11.60
CA GLU A 89 -19.15 8.51 12.85
C GLU A 89 -17.84 8.04 13.51
N ASP A 90 -17.84 7.85 14.83
CA ASP A 90 -16.74 7.17 15.51
C ASP A 90 -16.80 5.67 15.20
N VAL A 91 -15.71 5.16 14.61
CA VAL A 91 -15.56 3.75 14.22
C VAL A 91 -14.37 3.09 14.92
N SER A 92 -13.88 3.68 16.01
CA SER A 92 -12.75 3.18 16.79
C SER A 92 -12.91 1.70 17.14
N ASP A 93 -14.07 1.29 17.65
CA ASP A 93 -14.33 -0.11 18.04
C ASP A 93 -14.21 -1.10 16.87
N VAL A 94 -14.60 -0.68 15.66
CA VAL A 94 -14.50 -1.51 14.45
C VAL A 94 -13.05 -1.71 14.05
N ILE A 95 -12.26 -0.63 14.06
CA ILE A 95 -10.83 -0.68 13.74
C ILE A 95 -10.05 -1.46 14.80
N ASP A 96 -10.36 -1.25 16.08
CA ASP A 96 -9.75 -1.99 17.19
C ASP A 96 -10.04 -3.48 17.08
N ALA A 97 -11.30 -3.85 16.84
CA ALA A 97 -11.68 -5.25 16.61
C ALA A 97 -10.98 -5.84 15.38
N LEU A 98 -10.84 -5.07 14.30
CA LEU A 98 -10.12 -5.50 13.10
C LEU A 98 -8.64 -5.75 13.41
N ILE A 99 -7.95 -4.80 14.03
CA ILE A 99 -6.52 -4.88 14.38
C ILE A 99 -6.26 -6.03 15.36
N ALA A 100 -7.15 -6.23 16.34
CA ALA A 100 -7.05 -7.29 17.33
C ALA A 100 -7.38 -8.68 16.76
N GLY A 101 -8.37 -8.74 15.85
CA GLY A 101 -8.90 -9.97 15.29
C GLY A 101 -8.13 -10.49 14.08
N ARG A 102 -7.52 -9.62 13.28
CA ARG A 102 -6.75 -10.01 12.09
C ARG A 102 -5.51 -10.83 12.45
N ARG A 103 -5.22 -11.85 11.65
CA ARG A 103 -4.14 -12.83 11.88
C ARG A 103 -3.40 -13.11 10.59
N SER A 104 -2.14 -13.52 10.72
CA SER A 104 -1.41 -14.15 9.62
C SER A 104 -2.13 -15.42 9.19
N CYS A 105 -2.82 -15.36 8.05
CA CYS A 105 -3.54 -16.49 7.47
C CYS A 105 -2.56 -17.40 6.75
N ARG A 106 -2.44 -18.65 7.20
CA ARG A 106 -1.51 -19.63 6.63
C ARG A 106 -2.21 -20.88 6.07
N HIS A 107 -3.52 -20.79 5.92
CA HIS A 107 -4.37 -21.84 5.38
C HIS A 107 -5.47 -21.17 4.57
N PHE A 108 -5.41 -21.32 3.25
CA PHE A 108 -6.33 -20.69 2.32
C PHE A 108 -7.22 -21.73 1.65
N GLN A 109 -8.40 -21.29 1.22
CA GLN A 109 -9.24 -22.05 0.30
C GLN A 109 -8.61 -22.02 -1.10
N ASP A 110 -8.70 -23.13 -1.83
CA ASP A 110 -8.24 -23.23 -3.23
C ASP A 110 -9.22 -22.52 -4.19
N LYS A 111 -9.35 -21.20 -4.08
CA LYS A 111 -10.23 -20.38 -4.92
C LYS A 111 -9.68 -18.97 -5.14
N ASN A 112 -10.01 -18.40 -6.30
CA ASN A 112 -9.68 -17.02 -6.62
C ASN A 112 -10.49 -16.05 -5.74
N VAL A 113 -9.87 -14.93 -5.40
CA VAL A 113 -10.59 -13.72 -4.97
C VAL A 113 -11.11 -13.07 -6.24
N ASP A 114 -12.32 -12.52 -6.20
CA ASP A 114 -12.90 -11.84 -7.35
C ASP A 114 -12.00 -10.66 -7.75
N ARG A 115 -11.63 -10.60 -9.04
CA ARG A 115 -10.79 -9.51 -9.58
C ARG A 115 -11.40 -8.14 -9.32
N ALA A 116 -12.72 -7.99 -9.37
CA ALA A 116 -13.37 -6.71 -9.07
C ALA A 116 -13.13 -6.26 -7.62
N VAL A 117 -13.01 -7.20 -6.67
CA VAL A 117 -12.67 -6.90 -5.27
C VAL A 117 -11.21 -6.45 -5.17
N ILE A 118 -10.30 -7.12 -5.86
CA ILE A 118 -8.87 -6.78 -5.89
C ILE A 118 -8.67 -5.39 -6.52
N ASP A 119 -9.27 -5.13 -7.68
CA ASP A 119 -9.20 -3.85 -8.38
C ASP A 119 -9.74 -2.71 -7.51
N GLN A 120 -10.85 -2.95 -6.81
CA GLN A 120 -11.42 -1.98 -5.88
C GLN A 120 -10.49 -1.71 -4.69
N MET A 121 -9.83 -2.75 -4.15
CA MET A 121 -8.82 -2.58 -3.10
C MET A 121 -7.64 -1.74 -3.59
N LEU A 122 -7.06 -2.07 -4.75
CA LEU A 122 -5.92 -1.36 -5.31
C LEU A 122 -6.24 0.12 -5.57
N LYS A 123 -7.45 0.41 -6.10
CA LYS A 123 -7.91 1.79 -6.30
C LYS A 123 -8.01 2.58 -5.00
N VAL A 124 -8.53 1.97 -3.92
CA VAL A 124 -8.58 2.63 -2.61
C VAL A 124 -7.19 2.76 -2.00
N LEU A 125 -6.31 1.78 -2.24
CA LEU A 125 -4.94 1.74 -1.73
C LEU A 125 -4.07 2.89 -2.23
N GLU A 126 -4.40 3.50 -3.37
CA GLU A 126 -3.77 4.75 -3.85
C GLU A 126 -3.84 5.89 -2.81
N ASN A 127 -4.77 5.82 -1.85
CA ASN A 127 -4.86 6.77 -0.73
C ASN A 127 -3.86 6.47 0.41
N SER A 128 -2.98 5.47 0.25
CA SER A 128 -1.90 5.22 1.22
C SER A 128 -1.03 6.46 1.34
N PRO A 129 -0.72 6.92 2.57
CA PRO A 129 0.07 8.12 2.75
C PRO A 129 1.49 7.90 2.22
N THR A 130 2.06 8.93 1.61
CA THR A 130 3.47 8.94 1.18
C THR A 130 4.16 10.22 1.61
N GLY A 131 5.44 10.12 1.94
CA GLY A 131 6.25 11.29 2.34
C GLY A 131 6.25 12.38 1.26
N GLY A 132 5.68 13.55 1.57
CA GLY A 132 5.53 14.66 0.63
C GLY A 132 4.55 14.39 -0.52
N ASN A 133 3.62 13.44 -0.34
CA ASN A 133 2.61 13.06 -1.33
C ASN A 133 3.19 12.60 -2.69
N LYS A 134 4.36 11.98 -2.68
CA LYS A 134 5.08 11.53 -3.89
C LYS A 134 4.27 10.59 -4.77
N GLN A 135 3.45 9.72 -4.16
CA GLN A 135 2.58 8.76 -4.86
C GLN A 135 3.36 7.96 -5.94
N LYS A 136 4.53 7.42 -5.57
CA LYS A 136 5.39 6.61 -6.46
C LYS A 136 5.43 5.14 -6.09
N ILE A 137 4.44 4.69 -5.31
CA ILE A 137 4.27 3.28 -5.04
C ILE A 137 3.69 2.63 -6.29
N GLU A 138 4.27 1.51 -6.66
CA GLU A 138 3.80 0.61 -7.71
C GLU A 138 3.49 -0.75 -7.10
N TYR A 139 2.67 -1.53 -7.81
CA TYR A 139 2.19 -2.82 -7.34
C TYR A 139 2.55 -3.92 -8.33
N THR A 140 3.13 -5.00 -7.82
CA THR A 140 3.25 -6.28 -8.51
C THR A 140 2.22 -7.24 -7.93
N LEU A 141 1.49 -7.93 -8.80
CA LEU A 141 0.35 -8.75 -8.43
C LEU A 141 0.35 -10.08 -9.20
N ILE A 142 0.09 -11.18 -8.50
CA ILE A 142 -0.38 -12.45 -9.06
C ILE A 142 -1.79 -12.64 -8.53
N ASP A 143 -2.80 -12.47 -9.38
CA ASP A 143 -4.23 -12.48 -9.02
C ASP A 143 -5.00 -13.69 -9.58
N ASP A 144 -4.28 -14.68 -10.09
CA ASP A 144 -4.82 -15.97 -10.50
C ASP A 144 -4.11 -17.10 -9.76
N LYS A 145 -4.90 -17.96 -9.12
CA LYS A 145 -4.40 -19.07 -8.31
C LYS A 145 -3.59 -20.09 -9.09
N GLU A 146 -3.87 -20.28 -10.37
CA GLU A 146 -3.13 -21.26 -11.18
C GLU A 146 -1.77 -20.68 -11.59
N GLU A 147 -1.68 -19.37 -11.87
CA GLU A 147 -0.39 -18.69 -12.01
C GLU A 147 0.41 -18.68 -10.71
N MET A 148 -0.26 -18.48 -9.56
CA MET A 148 0.40 -18.55 -8.25
C MET A 148 0.97 -19.94 -7.94
N LYS A 149 0.22 -21.01 -8.25
CA LYS A 149 0.70 -22.41 -8.12
C LYS A 149 1.94 -22.66 -8.99
N LYS A 150 1.96 -22.17 -10.23
CA LYS A 150 3.14 -22.26 -11.11
C LYS A 150 4.33 -21.53 -10.49
N PHE A 151 4.11 -20.32 -9.97
CA PHE A 151 5.15 -19.52 -9.33
C PHE A 151 5.73 -20.18 -8.08
N GLN A 152 4.88 -20.71 -7.20
CA GLN A 152 5.26 -21.49 -6.02
C GLN A 152 6.11 -22.69 -6.40
N LYS A 153 5.66 -23.46 -7.41
CA LYS A 153 6.36 -24.64 -7.90
C LYS A 153 7.77 -24.30 -8.41
N MET A 154 7.90 -23.28 -9.26
CA MET A 154 9.19 -22.85 -9.79
C MET A 154 10.19 -22.48 -8.68
N ILE A 155 9.73 -21.75 -7.66
CA ILE A 155 10.58 -21.34 -6.54
C ILE A 155 11.00 -22.54 -5.71
N ARG A 156 10.07 -23.46 -5.44
CA ARG A 156 10.38 -24.67 -4.69
C ARG A 156 11.40 -25.55 -5.41
N GLU A 157 11.15 -25.89 -6.67
CA GLU A 157 12.07 -26.71 -7.46
C GLU A 157 13.47 -26.10 -7.46
N LYS A 158 13.56 -24.76 -7.62
CA LYS A 158 14.84 -24.06 -7.58
C LYS A 158 15.49 -24.06 -6.19
N ALA A 159 14.70 -23.97 -5.12
CA ALA A 159 15.19 -24.02 -3.76
C ALA A 159 15.76 -25.42 -3.43
N ASP A 160 15.08 -26.49 -3.86
CA ASP A 160 15.55 -27.87 -3.68
C ASP A 160 16.86 -28.11 -4.47
N GLU A 161 16.95 -27.63 -5.71
CA GLU A 161 18.19 -27.66 -6.51
C GLU A 161 19.37 -26.98 -5.80
N GLN A 162 19.12 -25.80 -5.21
CA GLN A 162 20.14 -25.03 -4.50
C GLN A 162 20.55 -25.71 -3.19
N ALA A 163 19.58 -26.20 -2.42
CA ALA A 163 19.82 -26.91 -1.17
C ALA A 163 20.66 -28.18 -1.39
N ALA A 164 20.42 -28.93 -2.47
CA ALA A 164 21.22 -30.10 -2.86
C ALA A 164 22.70 -29.75 -3.17
N GLN A 165 22.98 -28.49 -3.50
CA GLN A 165 24.32 -27.96 -3.74
C GLN A 165 24.92 -27.27 -2.49
N GLY A 166 24.22 -27.31 -1.35
CA GLY A 166 24.60 -26.60 -0.14
C GLY A 166 24.43 -25.08 -0.22
N ILE A 167 23.66 -24.58 -1.19
CA ILE A 167 23.38 -23.17 -1.39
C ILE A 167 22.08 -22.83 -0.69
N TYR A 168 22.14 -21.92 0.28
CA TYR A 168 20.98 -21.44 1.00
C TYR A 168 20.94 -19.91 1.04
N PRO A 169 19.75 -19.29 1.10
CA PRO A 169 19.62 -17.85 1.20
C PRO A 169 20.09 -17.34 2.57
N ARG A 170 20.44 -16.06 2.65
CA ARG A 170 21.08 -15.46 3.85
C ARG A 170 20.34 -15.71 5.17
N THR A 171 19.02 -15.86 5.13
CA THR A 171 18.17 -16.03 6.31
C THR A 171 17.71 -17.47 6.56
N PHE A 172 18.28 -18.44 5.84
CA PHE A 172 17.88 -19.83 5.94
C PHE A 172 19.12 -20.71 5.80
N ASP A 173 19.40 -21.52 6.80
CA ASP A 173 20.48 -22.49 6.73
C ASP A 173 19.94 -23.89 6.39
N ALA A 174 20.86 -24.84 6.25
CA ALA A 174 20.53 -26.23 5.96
C ALA A 174 19.60 -26.85 7.00
N GLU A 175 19.79 -26.54 8.28
CA GLU A 175 18.95 -27.04 9.37
C GLU A 175 17.51 -26.52 9.23
N SER A 176 17.35 -25.21 9.03
CA SER A 176 16.05 -24.59 8.86
C SER A 176 15.33 -25.11 7.61
N TYR A 177 16.08 -25.36 6.52
CA TYR A 177 15.53 -25.97 5.30
C TYR A 177 15.04 -27.38 5.53
N GLY A 178 15.83 -28.22 6.21
CA GLY A 178 15.42 -29.57 6.59
C GLY A 178 14.13 -29.58 7.41
N ILE A 179 14.04 -28.72 8.44
CA ILE A 179 12.83 -28.60 9.27
C ILE A 179 11.61 -28.20 8.45
N MET A 180 11.77 -27.31 7.46
CA MET A 180 10.68 -26.92 6.58
C MET A 180 10.22 -28.09 5.73
N VAL A 181 11.15 -28.78 5.05
CA VAL A 181 10.83 -29.94 4.21
C VAL A 181 10.13 -31.03 5.01
N ASP A 182 10.63 -31.36 6.21
CA ASP A 182 10.09 -32.42 7.07
C ASP A 182 8.64 -32.13 7.52
N ARG A 183 8.26 -30.85 7.64
CA ARG A 183 6.96 -30.44 8.18
C ARG A 183 5.93 -30.11 7.12
N GLU A 184 6.36 -29.92 5.89
CA GLU A 184 5.56 -29.26 4.88
C GLU A 184 4.29 -30.03 4.52
N GLU A 185 4.37 -31.34 4.31
CA GLU A 185 3.18 -32.17 4.01
C GLU A 185 2.09 -32.03 5.08
N GLN A 186 2.47 -31.68 6.32
CA GLN A 186 1.57 -31.57 7.47
C GLN A 186 1.14 -30.13 7.78
N ALA A 187 1.76 -29.12 7.12
CA ALA A 187 1.59 -27.73 7.47
C ALA A 187 1.19 -26.88 6.26
N MET A 188 0.27 -25.93 6.46
CA MET A 188 -0.03 -24.88 5.47
C MET A 188 -0.42 -25.42 4.09
N ASN A 189 -1.11 -26.57 4.07
CA ASN A 189 -1.55 -27.30 2.88
C ASN A 189 -0.41 -27.70 1.92
N GLY A 190 0.78 -28.00 2.44
CA GLY A 190 1.89 -28.51 1.63
C GLY A 190 2.79 -27.43 1.03
N ASP A 191 2.68 -26.17 1.49
CA ASP A 191 3.55 -25.09 1.06
C ASP A 191 3.88 -24.18 2.25
N MET A 192 5.07 -24.35 2.81
CA MET A 192 5.54 -23.52 3.93
C MET A 192 6.15 -22.19 3.48
N LEU A 193 6.42 -22.01 2.18
CA LEU A 193 6.99 -20.78 1.64
C LEU A 193 5.92 -19.70 1.50
N PHE A 194 4.83 -20.00 0.78
CA PHE A 194 3.75 -19.04 0.51
C PHE A 194 2.47 -19.36 1.29
N CYS A 195 2.52 -20.38 2.16
CA CYS A 195 1.39 -20.80 2.98
C CYS A 195 0.17 -21.22 2.16
N SER A 196 0.37 -21.71 0.92
CA SER A 196 -0.68 -21.99 -0.06
C SER A 196 -1.58 -20.79 -0.38
N ALA A 197 -1.08 -19.56 -0.27
CA ALA A 197 -1.83 -18.38 -0.66
C ALA A 197 -2.16 -18.43 -2.17
N PRO A 198 -3.42 -18.22 -2.58
CA PRO A 198 -3.80 -18.24 -4.00
C PRO A 198 -3.36 -16.99 -4.75
N HIS A 199 -3.01 -15.90 -4.06
CA HIS A 199 -2.60 -14.64 -4.68
C HIS A 199 -1.38 -14.05 -3.98
N LEU A 200 -0.63 -13.23 -4.71
CA LEU A 200 0.54 -12.51 -4.21
C LEU A 200 0.43 -11.03 -4.55
N PHE A 201 0.61 -10.16 -3.57
CA PHE A 201 0.71 -8.71 -3.73
C PHE A 201 2.05 -8.21 -3.22
N ILE A 202 2.71 -7.32 -3.95
CA ILE A 202 3.97 -6.69 -3.55
C ILE A 202 3.89 -5.19 -3.87
N ALA A 203 3.96 -4.36 -2.84
CA ALA A 203 4.18 -2.93 -3.01
C ALA A 203 5.67 -2.63 -3.13
N HIS A 204 6.04 -1.76 -4.07
CA HIS A 204 7.43 -1.36 -4.30
C HIS A 204 7.55 0.07 -4.81
N MET A 205 8.67 0.73 -4.55
CA MET A 205 8.86 2.15 -4.89
C MET A 205 10.34 2.47 -5.17
N PRO A 206 10.68 3.38 -6.10
CA PRO A 206 12.07 3.77 -6.35
C PRO A 206 12.83 4.21 -5.09
N LYS A 207 14.02 3.64 -4.86
CA LYS A 207 14.90 3.90 -3.71
C LYS A 207 15.38 5.35 -3.63
N LYS A 208 15.39 6.08 -4.74
CA LYS A 208 15.79 7.50 -4.79
C LYS A 208 14.95 8.40 -3.88
N PHE A 209 13.77 7.94 -3.47
CA PHE A 209 12.93 8.65 -2.52
C PHE A 209 13.26 8.22 -1.10
N GLY A 210 13.72 9.16 -0.27
CA GLY A 210 14.16 8.89 1.11
C GLY A 210 13.10 8.32 2.06
N SER A 211 11.83 8.28 1.68
CA SER A 211 10.70 7.70 2.43
C SER A 211 10.24 6.34 1.90
N CYS A 212 10.95 5.76 0.91
CA CYS A 212 10.46 4.58 0.19
C CYS A 212 10.20 3.38 1.11
N ALA A 213 10.98 3.21 2.18
CA ALA A 213 10.81 2.10 3.12
C ALA A 213 9.52 2.24 3.95
N GLU A 214 9.27 3.44 4.48
CA GLU A 214 8.08 3.77 5.25
C GLU A 214 6.83 3.73 4.37
N ASP A 215 6.89 4.37 3.20
CA ASP A 215 5.79 4.46 2.24
C ASP A 215 5.33 3.05 1.80
N VAL A 216 6.27 2.18 1.43
CA VAL A 216 5.98 0.78 1.05
C VAL A 216 5.44 -0.03 2.23
N SER A 217 5.99 0.15 3.44
CA SER A 217 5.55 -0.59 4.63
C SER A 217 4.12 -0.22 5.04
N ILE A 218 3.78 1.07 5.00
CA ILE A 218 2.44 1.55 5.33
C ILE A 218 1.44 1.05 4.29
N CYS A 219 1.74 1.19 3.00
CA CYS A 219 0.88 0.66 1.93
C CYS A 219 0.66 -0.85 2.06
N THR A 220 1.70 -1.60 2.39
CA THR A 220 1.60 -3.06 2.62
C THR A 220 0.68 -3.38 3.80
N ALA A 221 0.79 -2.64 4.91
CA ALA A 221 -0.08 -2.79 6.06
C ALA A 221 -1.53 -2.40 5.77
N TYR A 222 -1.76 -1.37 4.95
CA TYR A 222 -3.10 -0.97 4.52
C TYR A 222 -3.75 -2.07 3.67
N PHE A 223 -3.02 -2.66 2.71
CA PHE A 223 -3.54 -3.78 1.92
C PHE A 223 -3.91 -4.99 2.80
N GLU A 224 -3.07 -5.32 3.79
CA GLU A 224 -3.32 -6.39 4.76
C GLU A 224 -4.59 -6.13 5.58
N LEU A 225 -4.76 -4.91 6.10
CA LEU A 225 -5.98 -4.52 6.82
C LEU A 225 -7.22 -4.51 5.90
N MET A 226 -7.07 -4.10 4.64
CA MET A 226 -8.15 -4.15 3.65
C MET A 226 -8.57 -5.58 3.32
N CYS A 227 -7.65 -6.54 3.34
CA CYS A 227 -7.98 -7.96 3.26
C CYS A 227 -8.87 -8.36 4.43
N ALA A 228 -8.43 -8.07 5.66
CA ALA A 228 -9.18 -8.41 6.86
C ALA A 228 -10.58 -7.77 6.89
N ALA A 229 -10.70 -6.50 6.47
CA ALA A 229 -11.97 -5.79 6.38
C ALA A 229 -12.97 -6.43 5.40
N ARG A 230 -12.47 -7.26 4.47
CA ARG A 230 -13.25 -8.00 3.47
C ARG A 230 -13.34 -9.49 3.78
N GLN A 231 -13.00 -9.90 5.01
CA GLN A 231 -12.93 -11.30 5.43
C GLN A 231 -11.97 -12.17 4.61
N LEU A 232 -11.00 -11.53 3.94
CA LEU A 232 -9.87 -12.20 3.33
C LEU A 232 -8.78 -12.41 4.39
N GLY A 233 -8.07 -13.51 4.27
CA GLY A 233 -6.84 -13.76 4.99
C GLY A 233 -5.66 -13.12 4.27
N ALA A 234 -4.66 -12.71 5.04
CA ALA A 234 -3.39 -12.21 4.52
C ALA A 234 -2.24 -12.75 5.36
N VAL A 235 -1.08 -12.97 4.73
CA VAL A 235 0.18 -13.30 5.40
C VAL A 235 1.30 -12.45 4.82
N ILE A 236 2.07 -11.83 5.71
CA ILE A 236 3.28 -11.11 5.33
C ILE A 236 4.38 -12.12 5.05
N LEU A 237 4.88 -12.11 3.82
CA LEU A 237 5.89 -13.00 3.28
C LEU A 237 7.18 -12.22 3.06
N ARG A 238 8.06 -12.24 4.07
CA ARG A 238 9.43 -11.72 3.94
C ARG A 238 10.41 -12.80 3.50
N PHE A 239 10.16 -14.00 3.98
CA PHE A 239 11.04 -15.15 3.80
C PHE A 239 11.14 -15.59 2.32
N PRO A 240 10.04 -15.76 1.56
CA PRO A 240 10.12 -16.06 0.13
C PRO A 240 10.87 -15.02 -0.70
N LEU A 241 10.80 -13.73 -0.31
CA LEU A 241 11.56 -12.69 -1.00
C LEU A 241 13.08 -12.86 -0.83
N ASN A 242 13.54 -13.35 0.32
CA ASN A 242 14.96 -13.65 0.52
C ASN A 242 15.42 -14.86 -0.29
N ILE A 243 14.55 -15.85 -0.51
CA ILE A 243 14.84 -17.00 -1.37
C ILE A 243 15.06 -16.51 -2.81
N LEU A 244 14.18 -15.63 -3.28
CA LEU A 244 14.25 -15.05 -4.62
C LEU A 244 15.52 -14.25 -4.90
N ASP A 245 16.21 -13.74 -3.87
CA ASP A 245 17.50 -13.05 -4.05
C ASP A 245 18.59 -13.97 -4.62
N ASN A 246 18.48 -15.29 -4.41
CA ASN A 246 19.37 -16.29 -5.00
C ASN A 246 18.85 -16.82 -6.36
N MET A 247 17.74 -16.29 -6.89
CA MET A 247 17.04 -16.80 -8.07
C MET A 247 16.70 -15.66 -9.05
N PRO A 248 17.71 -14.96 -9.61
CA PRO A 248 17.49 -13.73 -10.38
C PRO A 248 16.52 -13.89 -11.55
N GLU A 249 16.56 -15.04 -12.24
CA GLU A 249 15.66 -15.33 -13.37
C GLU A 249 14.19 -15.43 -12.93
N ILE A 250 13.92 -16.11 -11.81
CA ILE A 250 12.55 -16.24 -11.27
C ILE A 250 12.11 -14.90 -10.66
N LYS A 251 13.01 -14.20 -9.98
CA LYS A 251 12.73 -12.87 -9.40
C LYS A 251 12.37 -11.85 -10.49
N ALA A 252 12.99 -11.93 -11.67
CA ALA A 252 12.67 -11.06 -12.80
C ALA A 252 11.23 -11.22 -13.31
N LEU A 253 10.58 -12.37 -13.09
CA LEU A 253 9.16 -12.58 -13.44
C LEU A 253 8.22 -11.66 -12.67
N LEU A 254 8.63 -11.18 -11.49
CA LEU A 254 7.88 -10.18 -10.71
C LEU A 254 7.90 -8.80 -11.37
N LYS A 255 8.78 -8.55 -12.36
CA LYS A 255 8.88 -7.28 -13.10
C LYS A 255 9.07 -6.05 -12.20
N ILE A 256 9.70 -6.25 -11.03
CA ILE A 256 10.06 -5.16 -10.12
C ILE A 256 11.42 -4.60 -10.55
N PRO A 257 11.53 -3.28 -10.85
CA PRO A 257 12.81 -2.66 -11.17
C PRO A 257 13.86 -2.80 -10.05
N GLU A 258 15.13 -2.98 -10.41
CA GLU A 258 16.21 -3.20 -9.44
C GLU A 258 16.43 -2.02 -8.47
N ASP A 259 16.16 -0.80 -8.95
CA ASP A 259 16.25 0.43 -8.16
C ASP A 259 15.05 0.63 -7.23
N HIS A 260 14.10 -0.31 -7.18
CA HIS A 260 12.97 -0.24 -6.25
C HIS A 260 13.29 -0.88 -4.90
N TYR A 261 12.74 -0.28 -3.86
CA TYR A 261 12.64 -0.85 -2.52
C TYR A 261 11.45 -1.80 -2.46
N VAL A 262 11.68 -2.98 -1.88
CA VAL A 262 10.65 -3.98 -1.57
C VAL A 262 10.79 -4.34 -0.10
N GLY A 263 9.72 -4.15 0.68
CA GLY A 263 9.70 -4.46 2.11
C GLY A 263 9.27 -5.90 2.38
N ALA A 264 8.08 -6.26 1.90
CA ALA A 264 7.49 -7.58 2.04
C ALA A 264 6.50 -7.86 0.91
N ALA A 265 6.18 -9.14 0.71
CA ALA A 265 5.04 -9.56 -0.09
C ALA A 265 3.86 -9.91 0.82
N ILE A 266 2.65 -9.90 0.28
CA ILE A 266 1.43 -10.38 0.95
C ILE A 266 0.90 -11.57 0.15
N GLY A 267 0.87 -12.74 0.78
CA GLY A 267 0.03 -13.85 0.33
C GLY A 267 -1.40 -13.60 0.80
N PHE A 268 -2.40 -13.63 -0.07
CA PHE A 268 -3.78 -13.36 0.32
C PHE A 268 -4.80 -14.27 -0.39
N GLY A 269 -5.97 -14.38 0.21
CA GLY A 269 -7.05 -15.25 -0.28
C GLY A 269 -8.14 -15.44 0.76
N TYR A 270 -9.10 -16.32 0.48
CA TYR A 270 -10.10 -16.69 1.48
C TYR A 270 -9.50 -17.65 2.51
N PRO A 271 -9.63 -17.38 3.81
CA PRO A 271 -9.10 -18.27 4.84
C PRO A 271 -9.90 -19.59 4.85
N GLN A 272 -9.22 -20.70 5.10
CA GLN A 272 -9.86 -22.02 5.18
C GLN A 272 -10.79 -22.14 6.41
N PHE A 273 -10.49 -21.39 7.47
CA PHE A 273 -11.28 -21.36 8.70
C PHE A 273 -11.28 -19.96 9.31
N GLN A 274 -12.33 -19.67 10.08
CA GLN A 274 -12.46 -18.42 10.82
C GLN A 274 -12.11 -18.63 12.30
N TYR A 275 -11.52 -17.62 12.92
CA TYR A 275 -11.28 -17.63 14.36
C TYR A 275 -12.51 -17.13 15.09
N ALA A 276 -13.01 -17.91 16.06
CA ALA A 276 -14.19 -17.54 16.84
C ALA A 276 -13.95 -16.35 17.80
N ARG A 277 -12.69 -15.98 18.07
CA ARG A 277 -12.32 -14.94 19.04
C ARG A 277 -10.91 -14.40 18.78
N GLY A 278 -10.65 -13.18 19.24
CA GLY A 278 -9.31 -12.59 19.29
C GLY A 278 -8.41 -13.24 20.36
N VAL A 279 -7.12 -12.95 20.29
CA VAL A 279 -6.15 -13.35 21.32
C VAL A 279 -6.11 -12.34 22.47
N GLN A 280 -5.76 -12.78 23.67
CA GLN A 280 -5.67 -11.93 24.85
C GLN A 280 -4.23 -11.38 24.98
N LYS A 281 -4.02 -10.12 24.58
CA LYS A 281 -2.75 -9.40 24.80
C LYS A 281 -2.89 -8.48 26.00
N GLU A 282 -1.89 -8.45 26.87
CA GLU A 282 -1.93 -7.71 28.15
C GLU A 282 -1.45 -6.25 28.03
N GLY A 283 -1.12 -5.76 26.83
CA GLY A 283 -0.69 -4.37 26.65
C GLY A 283 0.62 -3.98 27.34
N LYS A 284 1.48 -4.95 27.68
CA LYS A 284 2.74 -4.76 28.43
C LYS A 284 3.88 -4.10 27.64
N ALA A 285 3.60 -3.43 26.53
CA ALA A 285 4.61 -2.72 25.78
C ALA A 285 5.19 -1.59 26.64
N ALA A 286 6.53 -1.45 26.65
CA ALA A 286 7.18 -0.34 27.34
C ALA A 286 6.80 0.98 26.64
N VAL A 287 6.28 1.95 27.41
CA VAL A 287 5.92 3.26 26.89
C VAL A 287 6.68 4.33 27.66
N HIS A 288 7.63 4.97 26.99
CA HIS A 288 8.40 6.08 27.53
C HIS A 288 7.60 7.38 27.38
N ARG A 289 6.96 7.85 28.47
CA ARG A 289 6.25 9.13 28.50
C ARG A 289 7.22 10.22 28.92
N LEU A 290 7.62 11.03 27.95
CA LEU A 290 8.49 12.17 28.17
C LEU A 290 7.64 13.38 28.58
N THR A 291 8.08 14.12 29.59
CA THR A 291 7.55 15.42 29.99
C THR A 291 8.71 16.41 29.93
N PHE A 292 8.53 17.52 29.22
CA PHE A 292 9.52 18.57 29.04
C PHE A 292 9.03 19.87 29.66
#